data_AF-A0A7W1PT63-F1
#
_entry.id   AF-A0A7W1PT63-F1
#
_cell.length_a   1.000
_cell.length_b   1.000
_cell.length_c   1.000
_cell.angle_alpha   90.00
_cell.angle_beta   90.00
_cell.angle_gamma   90.00
#
_symmetry.space_group_name_H-M   'P 1'
#
loop_
_entity.id
_entity.type
_entity.pdbx_description
1 polymer ?
#
loop_
_entity_poly.entity_id
_entity_poly.type
_entity_poly.pdbx_seq_one_letter_code
_entity_poly.pdbx_strand_id
1 'polypeptide(L)'
;GGVAGHAGLFSNANDLAKLMQMYMQFGEYGGKRYLSEEIVKECIKCQYCETDNRRGIGFDKPEMDYNKKGPTCKCVSYMSFGHTGFTGTMAWADPESEIVYIFLSNRVYPDAENKKLVNMGIRTQIQQAIYEAIK
;
A
#
# COMPACT_ATOMS: atom_id res chain seq x y z
N GLY A 1 -15.67 -10.14 14.09
CA GLY A 1 -14.70 -9.04 14.25
C GLY A 1 -14.94 -8.40 15.60
N GLY A 2 -13.88 -8.03 16.32
CA GLY A 2 -13.95 -7.22 17.54
C GLY A 2 -13.54 -5.77 17.27
N VAL A 3 -13.51 -4.93 18.31
CA VAL A 3 -12.97 -3.56 18.22
C VAL A 3 -11.45 -3.63 18.36
N ALA A 4 -10.75 -3.73 17.24
CA ALA A 4 -9.29 -3.75 17.20
C ALA A 4 -8.78 -2.82 16.10
N GLY A 5 -7.95 -1.83 16.45
CA GLY A 5 -7.45 -0.84 15.48
C GLY A 5 -6.52 -1.40 14.39
N HIS A 6 -6.03 -2.64 14.55
CA HIS A 6 -5.12 -3.28 13.62
C HIS A 6 -5.80 -4.29 12.67
N ALA A 7 -7.06 -4.68 12.94
CA ALA A 7 -7.81 -5.66 12.14
C ALA A 7 -9.31 -5.57 12.39
N GLY A 8 -10.13 -5.91 11.40
CA GLY A 8 -11.59 -5.99 11.55
C GLY A 8 -12.39 -4.80 11.00
N LEU A 9 -11.74 -3.88 10.29
CA LEU A 9 -12.40 -2.88 9.45
C LEU A 9 -12.67 -3.46 8.05
N PHE A 10 -13.86 -3.19 7.51
CA PHE A 10 -14.29 -3.64 6.19
C PHE A 10 -14.68 -2.43 5.34
N SER A 11 -14.31 -2.45 4.06
CA SER A 11 -14.63 -1.40 3.09
C SER A 11 -14.56 -1.97 1.67
N ASN A 12 -14.89 -1.17 0.66
CA ASN A 12 -14.76 -1.51 -0.76
C ASN A 12 -13.59 -0.77 -1.42
N ALA A 13 -13.28 -1.13 -2.67
CA ALA A 13 -12.13 -0.57 -3.38
C ALA A 13 -12.25 0.94 -3.60
N ASN A 14 -13.44 1.45 -3.92
CA ASN A 14 -13.67 2.88 -4.15
C ASN A 14 -13.45 3.71 -2.90
N ASP A 15 -13.97 3.28 -1.75
CA ASP A 15 -13.83 4.06 -0.51
C ASP A 15 -12.39 4.05 -0.01
N LEU A 16 -11.68 2.93 -0.14
CA LEU A 16 -10.25 2.86 0.13
C LEU A 16 -9.44 3.72 -0.85
N ALA A 17 -9.83 3.77 -2.12
CA ALA A 17 -9.15 4.62 -3.11
C ALA A 17 -9.25 6.09 -2.74
N LYS A 18 -10.42 6.58 -2.30
CA LYS A 18 -10.59 7.97 -1.80
C LYS A 18 -9.65 8.25 -0.61
N LEU A 19 -9.55 7.32 0.33
CA LEU A 19 -8.68 7.46 1.50
C LEU A 19 -7.19 7.50 1.10
N MET A 20 -6.75 6.56 0.26
CA MET A 20 -5.37 6.52 -0.22
C MET A 20 -5.04 7.74 -1.09
N GLN A 21 -6.00 8.22 -1.90
CA GLN A 21 -5.87 9.46 -2.67
C GLN A 21 -5.68 10.67 -1.74
N MET A 22 -6.44 10.75 -0.63
CA MET A 22 -6.25 11.80 0.38
C MET A 22 -4.84 11.78 0.99
N TYR A 23 -4.30 10.59 1.28
CA TYR A 23 -2.92 10.47 1.75
C TYR A 23 -1.90 10.83 0.67
N MET A 24 -2.11 10.41 -0.58
CA MET A 24 -1.24 10.73 -1.72
C MET A 24 -1.19 12.24 -1.98
N GLN A 25 -2.31 12.93 -1.78
CA GLN A 25 -2.47 14.39 -1.83
C GLN A 25 -2.13 15.07 -0.49
N PHE A 26 -1.32 14.42 0.35
CA PHE A 26 -0.81 14.95 1.61
C PHE A 26 -1.88 15.59 2.52
N GLY A 27 -3.00 14.88 2.70
CA GLY A 27 -4.04 15.28 3.64
C GLY A 27 -5.25 15.98 3.02
N GLU A 28 -5.24 16.24 1.72
CA GLU A 28 -6.34 16.92 1.02
C GLU A 28 -7.12 15.97 0.10
N TYR A 29 -8.45 16.10 0.07
CA TYR A 29 -9.28 15.39 -0.90
C TYR A 29 -10.52 16.21 -1.25
N GLY A 30 -10.80 16.37 -2.54
CA GLY A 30 -11.95 17.14 -3.03
C GLY A 30 -11.96 18.61 -2.59
N GLY A 31 -10.78 19.26 -2.55
CA GLY A 31 -10.63 20.66 -2.12
C GLY A 31 -10.79 20.90 -0.62
N LYS A 32 -10.88 19.84 0.19
CA LYS A 32 -10.93 19.92 1.66
C LYS A 32 -9.73 19.23 2.28
N ARG A 33 -9.08 19.93 3.21
CA ARG A 33 -8.02 19.37 4.06
C ARG A 33 -8.61 18.60 5.24
N TYR A 34 -8.22 17.34 5.36
CA TYR A 34 -8.60 16.43 6.45
C TYR A 34 -7.45 16.22 7.44
N LEU A 35 -6.20 16.21 6.94
CA LEU A 35 -4.99 16.08 7.73
C LEU A 35 -3.98 17.16 7.35
N SER A 36 -3.10 17.54 8.27
CA SER A 36 -2.01 18.45 7.92
C SER A 36 -1.03 17.74 6.98
N GLU A 37 -0.52 18.49 6.01
CA GLU A 37 0.45 17.99 5.05
C GLU A 37 1.73 17.50 5.74
N GLU A 38 2.18 18.23 6.76
CA GLU A 38 3.34 17.87 7.58
C GLU A 38 3.17 16.49 8.25
N ILE A 39 2.01 16.22 8.85
CA ILE A 39 1.76 14.94 9.53
C ILE A 39 1.73 13.80 8.51
N VAL A 40 1.07 13.99 7.36
CA VAL A 40 1.02 12.93 6.34
C VAL A 40 2.43 12.64 5.80
N LYS A 41 3.22 13.69 5.51
CA LYS A 41 4.62 13.54 5.07
C LYS A 41 5.48 12.82 6.10
N GLU A 42 5.33 13.15 7.38
CA GLU A 42 6.05 12.47 8.45
C GLU A 42 5.64 10.98 8.56
N CYS A 43 4.35 10.67 8.45
CA CYS A 43 3.88 9.29 8.53
C CYS A 43 4.36 8.40 7.37
N ILE A 44 4.47 8.93 6.14
CA ILE A 44 4.89 8.14 4.97
C ILE A 44 6.41 8.10 4.77
N LYS A 45 7.15 8.94 5.51
CA LYS A 45 8.61 8.95 5.54
C LYS A 45 9.12 7.70 6.27
N CYS A 46 10.24 7.17 5.79
CA CYS A 46 10.97 6.11 6.47
C CYS A 46 11.51 6.57 7.83
N GLN A 47 11.16 5.85 8.89
CA GLN A 47 11.48 6.26 10.27
C GLN A 47 12.83 5.72 10.76
N TYR A 48 13.26 4.56 10.26
CA TYR A 48 14.46 3.85 10.73
C TYR A 48 15.31 3.31 9.58
N CYS A 49 15.52 4.14 8.56
CA CYS A 49 16.23 3.76 7.34
C CYS A 49 17.67 3.28 7.58
N GLU A 50 18.34 3.85 8.57
CA GLU A 50 19.73 3.52 8.92
C GLU A 50 19.90 2.08 9.44
N THR A 51 18.80 1.46 9.91
CA THR A 51 18.79 0.08 10.42
C THR A 51 18.08 -0.89 9.49
N ASP A 52 18.03 -0.56 8.19
CA ASP A 52 17.36 -1.36 7.14
C ASP A 52 15.86 -1.59 7.41
N ASN A 53 15.23 -0.72 8.21
CA ASN A 53 13.79 -0.71 8.43
C ASN A 53 13.14 0.44 7.65
N ARG A 54 12.71 0.11 6.44
CA ARG A 54 12.07 1.05 5.52
C ARG A 54 10.69 1.56 5.95
N ARG A 55 10.07 1.07 7.04
CA ARG A 55 8.67 1.40 7.35
C ARG A 55 8.47 2.87 7.72
N GLY A 56 7.29 3.38 7.40
CA GLY A 56 6.77 4.63 7.94
C GLY A 56 5.91 4.40 9.19
N ILE A 57 5.30 5.46 9.68
CA ILE A 57 4.34 5.39 10.79
C ILE A 57 3.02 4.86 10.25
N GLY A 58 2.75 3.57 10.49
CA GLY A 58 1.52 2.90 10.05
C GLY A 58 1.55 2.40 8.60
N PHE A 59 2.58 2.73 7.83
CA PHE A 59 2.73 2.30 6.43
C PHE A 59 3.98 1.45 6.20
N ASP A 60 3.87 0.48 5.30
CA ASP A 60 5.01 -0.16 4.67
C ASP A 60 5.50 0.71 3.49
N LYS A 61 6.76 0.51 3.10
CA LYS A 61 7.43 1.19 1.98
C LYS A 61 7.97 0.15 1.00
N PRO A 62 8.32 0.51 -0.24
CA PRO A 62 8.85 -0.45 -1.21
C PRO A 62 10.24 -0.96 -0.82
N GLU A 63 10.49 -2.22 -1.12
CA GLU A 63 11.81 -2.83 -0.99
C GLU A 63 12.62 -2.56 -2.26
N MET A 64 13.66 -1.73 -2.18
CA MET A 64 14.44 -1.29 -3.34
C MET A 64 15.64 -2.21 -3.64
N ASP A 65 16.04 -3.10 -2.72
CA ASP A 65 17.06 -4.10 -3.01
C ASP A 65 16.45 -5.19 -3.92
N TYR A 66 16.96 -5.29 -5.15
CA TYR A 66 16.48 -6.25 -6.15
C TYR A 66 16.65 -7.71 -5.73
N ASN A 67 17.54 -7.99 -4.77
CA ASN A 67 17.77 -9.33 -4.23
C ASN A 67 16.80 -9.69 -3.09
N LYS A 68 16.07 -8.71 -2.54
CA LYS A 68 15.09 -8.92 -1.48
C LYS A 68 13.66 -8.94 -2.02
N LYS A 69 12.84 -9.84 -1.48
CA LYS A 69 11.40 -9.86 -1.75
C LYS A 69 10.73 -8.68 -1.05
N GLY A 70 9.84 -7.99 -1.77
CA GLY A 70 9.15 -6.81 -1.30
C GLY A 70 7.63 -6.91 -1.39
N PRO A 71 6.90 -5.93 -0.82
CA PRO A 71 5.44 -5.84 -0.94
C PRO A 71 4.96 -5.37 -2.33
N THR A 72 5.85 -4.82 -3.15
CA THR A 72 5.56 -4.16 -4.43
C THR A 72 6.38 -4.75 -5.58
N CYS A 73 6.04 -4.37 -6.83
CA CYS A 73 7.01 -4.46 -7.93
C CYS A 73 8.24 -3.58 -7.62
N LYS A 74 9.35 -3.80 -8.34
CA LYS A 74 10.55 -2.94 -8.29
C LYS A 74 10.42 -1.65 -9.10
N CYS A 75 9.23 -1.42 -9.67
CA CYS A 75 8.92 -0.36 -10.61
C CYS A 75 8.24 0.87 -9.97
N VAL A 76 7.94 0.81 -8.67
CA VAL A 76 7.35 1.91 -7.90
C VAL A 76 8.40 2.89 -7.39
N SER A 77 8.02 4.14 -7.13
CA SER A 77 8.92 5.11 -6.50
C SER A 77 9.20 4.77 -5.04
N TYR A 78 10.31 5.26 -4.50
CA TYR A 78 10.60 5.16 -3.06
C TYR A 78 9.65 6.01 -2.21
N MET A 79 9.05 7.05 -2.78
CA MET A 79 8.00 7.83 -2.10
C MET A 79 6.71 7.03 -1.92
N SER A 80 6.50 5.95 -2.66
CA SER A 80 5.32 5.10 -2.50
C SER A 80 5.21 4.47 -1.10
N PHE A 81 3.97 4.21 -0.70
CA PHE A 81 3.63 3.72 0.63
C PHE A 81 2.28 2.99 0.62
N GLY A 82 2.06 2.14 1.62
CA GLY A 82 0.77 1.46 1.75
C GLY A 82 0.83 0.31 2.73
N HIS A 83 -0.07 -0.66 2.55
CA HIS A 83 -0.06 -1.88 3.35
C HIS A 83 -0.66 -3.07 2.58
N THR A 84 -0.21 -4.27 2.93
CA THR A 84 -0.83 -5.52 2.47
C THR A 84 -1.64 -6.17 3.58
N GLY A 85 -2.76 -6.81 3.26
CA GLY A 85 -3.59 -7.50 4.24
C GLY A 85 -3.38 -9.00 4.27
N PHE A 86 -3.67 -9.61 5.42
CA PHE A 86 -3.57 -11.05 5.64
C PHE A 86 -4.35 -11.87 4.61
N THR A 87 -5.55 -11.41 4.25
CA THR A 87 -6.42 -12.02 3.24
C THR A 87 -5.96 -11.78 1.81
N GLY A 88 -4.76 -11.22 1.59
CA GLY A 88 -4.21 -10.99 0.26
C GLY A 88 -4.61 -9.65 -0.35
N THR A 89 -5.07 -8.70 0.45
CA THR A 89 -5.37 -7.35 -0.02
C THR A 89 -4.11 -6.49 -0.16
N MET A 90 -4.24 -5.37 -0.87
CA MET A 90 -3.24 -4.32 -0.97
C MET A 90 -3.95 -2.97 -1.14
N ALA A 91 -3.49 -1.98 -0.40
CA ALA A 91 -3.80 -0.57 -0.62
C ALA A 91 -2.47 0.18 -0.68
N TRP A 92 -2.17 0.75 -1.84
CA TRP A 92 -0.87 1.37 -2.11
C TRP A 92 -1.05 2.67 -2.88
N ALA A 93 -0.25 3.68 -2.54
CA ALA A 93 -0.22 4.96 -3.22
C ALA A 93 1.22 5.32 -3.57
N ASP A 94 1.40 5.96 -4.72
CA ASP A 94 2.68 6.48 -5.17
C ASP A 94 2.52 7.94 -5.60
N PRO A 95 2.97 8.89 -4.77
CA PRO A 95 2.88 10.32 -5.09
C PRO A 95 3.68 10.74 -6.33
N GLU A 96 4.76 10.02 -6.70
CA GLU A 96 5.58 10.40 -7.85
C GLU A 96 4.94 9.99 -9.17
N SER A 97 4.28 8.82 -9.20
CA SER A 97 3.57 8.33 -10.39
C SER A 97 2.08 8.70 -10.40
N GLU A 98 1.59 9.33 -9.33
CA GLU A 98 0.18 9.69 -9.12
C GLU A 98 -0.78 8.48 -9.21
N ILE A 99 -0.31 7.30 -8.79
CA ILE A 99 -1.07 6.05 -8.85
C ILE A 99 -1.57 5.64 -7.46
N VAL A 100 -2.87 5.37 -7.36
CA VAL A 100 -3.48 4.61 -6.26
C VAL A 100 -3.86 3.22 -6.75
N TYR A 101 -3.35 2.19 -6.08
CA TYR A 101 -3.62 0.78 -6.37
C TYR A 101 -4.31 0.10 -5.19
N ILE A 102 -5.58 -0.26 -5.40
CA ILE A 102 -6.37 -1.06 -4.46
C ILE A 102 -6.64 -2.43 -5.05
N PHE A 103 -6.24 -3.47 -4.33
CA PHE A 103 -6.49 -4.86 -4.68
C PHE A 103 -7.16 -5.58 -3.51
N LEU A 104 -8.38 -6.06 -3.71
CA LEU A 104 -9.13 -6.77 -2.69
C LEU A 104 -9.30 -8.23 -3.11
N SER A 105 -8.88 -9.13 -2.22
CA SER A 105 -9.03 -10.57 -2.43
C SER A 105 -9.26 -11.28 -1.10
N ASN A 106 -9.60 -12.57 -1.21
CA ASN A 106 -9.67 -13.48 -0.09
C ASN A 106 -8.77 -14.70 -0.35
N ARG A 107 -7.45 -14.52 -0.28
CA ARG A 107 -6.47 -15.59 -0.52
C ARG A 107 -6.65 -16.78 0.42
N VAL A 108 -7.26 -16.57 1.59
CA VAL A 108 -7.42 -17.60 2.64
C VAL A 108 -8.64 -18.48 2.42
N TYR A 109 -9.30 -18.36 1.27
CA TYR A 109 -10.28 -19.34 0.83
C TYR A 109 -9.57 -20.44 0.00
N PRO A 110 -9.83 -21.74 0.25
CA PRO A 110 -10.78 -22.27 1.23
C PRO A 110 -10.22 -22.29 2.68
N ASP A 111 -8.90 -22.21 2.86
CA ASP A 111 -8.26 -22.17 4.18
C ASP A 111 -7.02 -21.23 4.21
N ALA A 112 -6.55 -20.90 5.42
CA ALA A 112 -5.50 -19.92 5.65
C ALA A 112 -4.12 -20.29 5.06
N GLU A 113 -3.87 -21.58 4.81
CA GLU A 113 -2.63 -22.09 4.23
C GLU A 113 -2.56 -21.87 2.71
N ASN A 114 -3.66 -21.44 2.07
CA ASN A 114 -3.64 -21.11 0.66
C ASN A 114 -2.71 -19.93 0.36
N LYS A 115 -1.55 -20.25 -0.22
CA LYS A 115 -0.48 -19.31 -0.60
C LYS A 115 -0.41 -19.04 -2.11
N LYS A 116 -1.36 -19.53 -2.92
CA LYS A 116 -1.31 -19.41 -4.40
C LYS A 116 -1.08 -17.97 -4.85
N LEU A 117 -1.86 -17.03 -4.32
CA LEU A 117 -1.75 -15.61 -4.66
C LEU A 117 -0.37 -15.02 -4.36
N VAL A 118 0.24 -15.42 -3.25
CA VAL A 118 1.57 -14.95 -2.83
C VAL A 118 2.66 -15.60 -3.66
N ASN A 119 2.60 -16.93 -3.85
CA ASN A 119 3.58 -17.70 -4.61
C ASN A 119 3.62 -17.27 -6.08
N MET A 120 2.45 -16.96 -6.66
CA MET A 120 2.34 -16.45 -8.02
C MET A 120 2.69 -14.97 -8.12
N GLY A 121 2.83 -14.23 -7.02
CA GLY A 121 3.15 -12.79 -7.06
C GLY A 121 2.08 -11.94 -7.78
N ILE A 122 0.81 -12.37 -7.75
CA ILE A 122 -0.26 -11.73 -8.55
C ILE A 122 -0.35 -10.22 -8.31
N ARG A 123 -0.26 -9.79 -7.05
CA ARG A 123 -0.35 -8.36 -6.68
C ARG A 123 0.74 -7.52 -7.33
N THR A 124 1.99 -8.01 -7.30
CA THR A 124 3.15 -7.28 -7.83
C THR A 124 3.18 -7.32 -9.35
N GLN A 125 2.71 -8.41 -9.97
CA GLN A 125 2.56 -8.49 -11.43
C GLN A 125 1.49 -7.52 -11.94
N ILE A 126 0.33 -7.45 -11.28
CA ILE A 126 -0.72 -6.47 -11.64
C ILE A 126 -0.21 -5.04 -11.42
N GLN A 127 0.45 -4.78 -10.29
CA GLN A 127 1.04 -3.46 -10.03
C GLN A 127 2.03 -3.08 -11.13
N GLN A 128 2.89 -4.01 -11.56
CA GLN A 128 3.82 -3.77 -12.64
C GLN A 128 3.13 -3.45 -13.96
N ALA A 129 2.11 -4.23 -14.34
CA ALA A 129 1.33 -3.97 -15.56
C ALA A 129 0.66 -2.58 -15.54
N ILE A 130 0.16 -2.12 -14.38
CA ILE A 130 -0.42 -0.78 -14.23
C ILE A 130 0.65 0.30 -14.50
N TYR A 131 1.83 0.16 -13.90
CA TYR A 131 2.91 1.15 -14.04
C TYR A 131 3.51 1.17 -15.44
N GLU A 132 3.56 0.02 -16.12
CA GLU A 132 4.00 -0.07 -17.52
C GLU A 132 2.98 0.56 -18.48
N ALA A 133 1.69 0.52 -18.18
CA ALA A 133 0.63 1.05 -19.05
C ALA A 133 0.45 2.58 -18.99
N ILE A 134 0.98 3.23 -17.94
CA ILE A 134 0.84 4.68 -17.72
C ILE A 134 2.08 5.46 -18.22
N LYS A 135 3.19 4.75 -18.49
CA LYS A 135 4.39 5.30 -19.13
C LYS A 135 4.24 5.37 -20.64
#